data_AF-A0A2M7ENQ2-F1
#
_entry.id   AF-A0A2M7ENQ2-F1
#
_cell.length_a   1.000
_cell.length_b   1.000
_cell.length_c   1.000
_cell.angle_alpha   90.00
_cell.angle_beta   90.00
_cell.angle_gamma   90.00
#
_symmetry.space_group_name_H-M   'P 1'
#
loop_
_entity.id
_entity.type
_entity.pdbx_description
1 polymer ?
#
loop_
_entity_poly.entity_id
_entity_poly.type
_entity_poly.pdbx_seq_one_letter_code
_entity_poly.pdbx_strand_id
1 'polypeptide(L)'
;MAYSDTRKIGPRMIAISSGKGGVGKSTVTANIAVAMAEAGLAVGVVDADIYGPSIPGMLGIAGDKPGMTPGGMIVPGQAYGVKVISMAMLTDDDKPAILRGPMVAKYLQMFVKQVDWGKLDVLLLDLPPGTGDIQLTLAQAFPLSGAVVVSTPQDVSLKIARRGLRMMEQVNVPILGIVENMSGFTCPSCGTVSHIFHQGGGEAIAQELGVAFLGKVPLDPTVVDCGDTGLPLVKAAPDSPAAGAFRQIATALVGAGATARGIAIPFNWEVAEGTGKPASASASSDGPAEVLTALDHDAIGLKLRWADSHQQHLAPRDLRIACRCAQCRNEVTGAQMLDPASVPRDIRLTRIWSVGNYALGLAFSDGHDTGIYTFKSLRATQGAEVEDV
;
A
#
# COMPACT_ATOMS: atom_id res chain seq x y z
N MET A 1 -1.53 -26.88 8.92
CA MET A 1 -0.93 -26.58 7.61
C MET A 1 0.05 -25.44 7.82
N ALA A 2 1.35 -25.73 7.80
CA ALA A 2 2.39 -24.78 8.20
C ALA A 2 2.58 -23.72 7.12
N TYR A 3 2.33 -22.45 7.47
CA TYR A 3 2.58 -21.31 6.60
C TYR A 3 4.08 -21.24 6.29
N SER A 4 4.43 -21.28 5.00
CA SER A 4 5.82 -21.34 4.55
C SER A 4 6.60 -20.12 5.00
N ASP A 5 7.80 -20.39 5.49
CA ASP A 5 8.68 -19.42 6.09
C ASP A 5 9.26 -18.39 5.10
N THR A 6 8.68 -17.20 5.05
CA THR A 6 9.12 -16.06 4.21
C THR A 6 10.10 -15.13 4.94
N ARG A 7 11.00 -15.70 5.76
CA ARG A 7 11.85 -15.10 6.81
C ARG A 7 12.85 -13.97 6.41
N LYS A 8 12.69 -13.25 5.27
CA LYS A 8 13.58 -12.14 4.85
C LYS A 8 12.92 -10.87 4.29
N ILE A 9 11.60 -10.79 4.19
CA ILE A 9 10.89 -9.62 3.62
C ILE A 9 10.27 -8.81 4.78
N GLY A 10 10.39 -7.48 4.75
CA GLY A 10 9.74 -6.59 5.72
C GLY A 10 8.21 -6.70 5.69
N PRO A 11 7.49 -6.11 6.66
CA PRO A 11 6.03 -6.25 6.72
C PRO A 11 5.36 -5.66 5.49
N ARG A 12 4.19 -6.21 5.12
CA ARG A 12 3.32 -5.59 4.11
C ARG A 12 2.80 -4.27 4.65
N MET A 13 3.20 -3.15 4.03
CA MET A 13 2.73 -1.82 4.41
C MET A 13 1.48 -1.48 3.62
N ILE A 14 0.32 -1.46 4.29
CA ILE A 14 -0.97 -1.20 3.63
C ILE A 14 -1.50 0.13 4.11
N ALA A 15 -1.68 1.07 3.17
CA ALA A 15 -2.33 2.34 3.47
C ALA A 15 -3.85 2.18 3.50
N ILE A 16 -4.51 2.72 4.51
CA ILE A 16 -5.96 2.86 4.57
C ILE A 16 -6.29 4.33 4.33
N SER A 17 -6.96 4.62 3.22
CA SER A 17 -7.26 5.98 2.74
C SER A 17 -8.76 6.22 2.63
N SER A 18 -9.16 7.50 2.62
CA SER A 18 -10.52 7.92 2.29
C SER A 18 -10.54 9.26 1.55
N GLY A 19 -11.48 9.43 0.61
CA GLY A 19 -11.64 10.67 -0.14
C GLY A 19 -12.20 11.84 0.68
N LYS A 20 -12.83 11.58 1.82
CA LYS A 20 -13.38 12.58 2.75
C LYS A 20 -13.28 12.12 4.21
N GLY A 21 -13.46 13.07 5.14
CA GLY A 21 -13.60 12.77 6.56
C GLY A 21 -14.96 12.15 6.90
N GLY A 22 -15.04 11.41 8.02
CA GLY A 22 -16.30 10.87 8.53
C GLY A 22 -16.80 9.56 7.90
N VAL A 23 -16.02 8.92 7.01
CA VAL A 23 -16.42 7.64 6.39
C VAL A 23 -16.16 6.41 7.28
N GLY A 24 -15.61 6.59 8.48
CA GLY A 24 -15.25 5.49 9.39
C GLY A 24 -13.96 4.75 9.03
N LYS A 25 -13.02 5.42 8.34
CA LYS A 25 -11.70 4.88 7.97
C LYS A 25 -10.96 4.26 9.17
N SER A 26 -10.81 5.01 10.27
CA SER A 26 -10.10 4.53 11.47
C SER A 26 -10.81 3.36 12.15
N THR A 27 -12.15 3.36 12.16
CA THR A 27 -12.96 2.23 12.63
C THR A 27 -12.69 0.96 11.80
N VAL A 28 -12.62 1.11 10.48
CA VAL A 28 -12.28 0.02 9.55
C VAL A 28 -10.85 -0.47 9.84
N THR A 29 -9.88 0.44 9.99
CA THR A 29 -8.49 0.10 10.31
C THR A 29 -8.38 -0.70 11.60
N ALA A 30 -8.97 -0.22 12.70
CA ALA A 30 -8.88 -0.87 14.01
C ALA A 30 -9.50 -2.28 14.01
N ASN A 31 -10.69 -2.44 13.44
CA ASN A 31 -11.37 -3.74 13.44
C ASN A 31 -10.69 -4.75 12.51
N ILE A 32 -10.19 -4.33 11.35
CA ILE A 32 -9.42 -5.21 10.46
C ILE A 32 -8.09 -5.61 11.11
N ALA A 33 -7.40 -4.68 11.78
CA ALA A 33 -6.14 -4.98 12.47
C ALA A 33 -6.32 -6.09 13.52
N VAL A 34 -7.37 -5.96 14.34
CA VAL A 34 -7.70 -6.97 15.36
C VAL A 34 -8.12 -8.28 14.71
N ALA A 35 -8.93 -8.25 13.66
CA ALA A 35 -9.31 -9.47 12.93
C ALA A 35 -8.10 -10.18 12.30
N MET A 36 -7.11 -9.44 11.78
CA MET A 36 -5.85 -10.00 11.27
C MET A 36 -5.01 -10.61 12.41
N ALA A 37 -4.93 -9.95 13.57
CA ALA A 37 -4.23 -10.49 14.74
C ALA A 37 -4.88 -11.78 15.26
N GLU A 38 -6.22 -11.85 15.28
CA GLU A 38 -6.96 -13.08 15.62
C GLU A 38 -6.75 -14.21 14.61
N ALA A 39 -6.49 -13.87 13.35
CA ALA A 39 -6.08 -14.83 12.32
C ALA A 39 -4.60 -15.27 12.45
N GLY A 40 -3.89 -14.79 13.48
CA GLY A 40 -2.53 -15.21 13.83
C GLY A 40 -1.42 -14.38 13.19
N LEU A 41 -1.74 -13.24 12.56
CA LEU A 41 -0.73 -12.35 11.99
C LEU A 41 -0.11 -11.44 13.06
N ALA A 42 1.17 -11.14 12.91
CA ALA A 42 1.81 -10.06 13.67
C ALA A 42 1.48 -8.71 13.02
N VAL A 43 0.63 -7.90 13.69
CA VAL A 43 0.04 -6.68 13.13
C VAL A 43 0.53 -5.43 13.86
N GLY A 44 0.94 -4.43 13.08
CA GLY A 44 1.18 -3.06 13.55
C GLY A 44 0.20 -2.07 12.92
N VAL A 45 -0.12 -1.00 13.64
CA VAL A 45 -0.90 0.13 13.14
C VAL A 45 -0.16 1.44 13.43
N VAL A 46 0.05 2.23 12.39
CA VAL A 46 0.45 3.63 12.47
C VAL A 46 -0.80 4.48 12.29
N ASP A 47 -1.19 5.19 13.34
CA ASP A 47 -2.21 6.23 13.24
C ASP A 47 -1.57 7.50 12.66
N ALA A 48 -1.75 7.71 11.37
CA ALA A 48 -1.19 8.85 10.64
C ALA A 48 -2.17 10.03 10.57
N ASP A 49 -3.36 9.93 11.15
CA ASP A 49 -4.31 11.03 11.27
C ASP A 49 -3.93 11.93 12.46
N ILE A 50 -2.92 12.77 12.23
CA ILE A 50 -2.32 13.63 13.26
C ILE A 50 -3.31 14.63 13.88
N TYR A 51 -4.34 15.04 13.13
CA TYR A 51 -5.29 16.07 13.57
C TYR A 51 -6.53 15.49 14.26
N GLY A 52 -6.84 14.22 14.00
CA GLY A 52 -7.94 13.49 14.63
C GLY A 52 -7.56 12.05 14.97
N PRO A 53 -6.49 11.83 15.77
CA PRO A 53 -6.05 10.49 16.10
C PRO A 53 -7.15 9.79 16.89
N SER A 54 -7.49 8.57 16.49
CA SER A 54 -8.61 7.83 17.08
C SER A 54 -8.31 6.37 17.36
N ILE A 55 -7.24 5.82 16.75
CA ILE A 55 -6.91 4.40 16.88
C ILE A 55 -6.59 3.99 18.33
N PRO A 56 -5.79 4.74 19.13
CA PRO A 56 -5.52 4.36 20.52
C PRO A 56 -6.80 4.26 21.36
N GLY A 57 -7.70 5.25 21.22
CA GLY A 57 -8.99 5.28 21.91
C GLY A 57 -9.88 4.09 21.53
N MET A 58 -10.03 3.82 20.23
CA MET A 58 -10.80 2.67 19.73
C MET A 58 -10.26 1.30 20.20
N LEU A 59 -8.98 1.23 20.57
CA LEU A 59 -8.33 0.03 21.06
C LEU A 59 -8.16 0.03 22.59
N GLY A 60 -8.66 1.04 23.30
CA GLY A 60 -8.55 1.14 24.76
C GLY A 60 -7.10 1.28 25.26
N ILE A 61 -6.20 1.78 24.42
CA ILE A 61 -4.80 2.02 24.78
C ILE A 61 -4.72 3.34 25.54
N ALA A 62 -4.19 3.30 26.76
CA ALA A 62 -3.98 4.49 27.57
C ALA A 62 -3.10 5.52 26.84
N GLY A 63 -3.43 6.81 26.99
CA GLY A 63 -2.72 7.94 26.37
C GLY A 63 -1.35 8.24 26.99
N ASP A 64 -0.77 7.31 27.75
CA ASP A 64 0.53 7.53 28.39
C ASP A 64 1.64 7.61 27.33
N LYS A 65 2.64 8.45 27.62
CA LYS A 65 3.81 8.55 26.74
C LYS A 65 4.51 7.20 26.60
N PRO A 66 4.79 6.74 25.36
CA PRO A 66 5.41 5.46 25.14
C PRO A 66 6.81 5.47 25.75
N GLY A 67 7.15 4.37 26.42
CA GLY A 67 8.50 4.15 26.92
C GLY A 67 9.51 4.01 25.78
N MET A 68 10.80 4.03 26.13
CA MET A 68 11.89 3.74 25.21
C MET A 68 12.58 2.44 25.60
N THR A 69 12.94 1.64 24.60
CA THR A 69 13.84 0.49 24.78
C THR A 69 15.26 0.98 25.15
N PRO A 70 16.11 0.12 25.74
CA PRO A 70 17.52 0.45 25.96
C PRO A 70 18.28 0.86 24.68
N GLY A 71 17.81 0.41 23.51
CA GLY A 71 18.36 0.79 22.21
C GLY A 71 17.84 2.11 21.64
N GLY A 72 17.06 2.88 22.39
CA GLY A 72 16.52 4.18 21.97
C GLY A 72 15.32 4.10 21.01
N MET A 73 14.72 2.92 20.83
CA MET A 73 13.50 2.73 20.04
C MET A 73 12.26 2.97 20.90
N ILE A 74 11.21 3.57 20.31
CA ILE A 74 9.91 3.80 20.95
C ILE A 74 9.20 2.45 21.13
N VAL A 75 8.73 2.17 22.35
CA VAL A 75 7.90 0.99 22.63
C VAL A 75 6.46 1.30 22.19
N PRO A 76 5.89 0.56 21.21
CA PRO A 76 4.52 0.82 20.77
C PRO A 76 3.51 0.42 21.86
N GLY A 77 2.35 1.10 21.86
CA GLY A 77 1.19 0.63 22.61
C GLY A 77 0.73 -0.72 22.08
N GLN A 78 0.09 -1.53 22.91
CA GLN A 78 -0.36 -2.86 22.50
C GLN A 78 -1.72 -3.18 23.09
N ALA A 79 -2.65 -3.61 22.24
CA ALA A 79 -3.97 -4.10 22.65
C ALA A 79 -4.45 -5.15 21.64
N TYR A 80 -5.17 -6.17 22.12
CA TYR A 80 -5.79 -7.20 21.27
C TYR A 80 -4.84 -7.87 20.24
N GLY A 81 -3.55 -8.01 20.59
CA GLY A 81 -2.54 -8.57 19.69
C GLY A 81 -2.00 -7.61 18.62
N VAL A 82 -2.41 -6.34 18.64
CA VAL A 82 -2.01 -5.29 17.69
C VAL A 82 -1.06 -4.32 18.37
N LYS A 83 0.07 -4.01 17.72
CA LYS A 83 0.98 -2.93 18.14
C LYS A 83 0.57 -1.61 17.50
N VAL A 84 0.65 -0.51 18.22
CA VAL A 84 0.13 0.79 17.79
C VAL A 84 1.09 1.91 18.12
N ILE A 85 1.21 2.86 17.20
CA ILE A 85 1.77 4.19 17.49
C ILE A 85 0.85 5.26 16.92
N SER A 86 0.66 6.33 17.67
CA SER A 86 -0.16 7.48 17.29
C SER A 86 0.43 8.76 17.84
N MET A 87 0.08 9.88 17.21
CA MET A 87 0.43 11.20 17.74
C MET A 87 -0.22 11.49 19.10
N ALA A 88 -1.42 10.93 19.35
CA ALA A 88 -2.11 11.03 20.63
C ALA A 88 -1.27 10.51 21.81
N MET A 89 -0.31 9.62 21.56
CA MET A 89 0.57 9.07 22.59
C MET A 89 1.79 9.96 22.88
N LEU A 90 2.09 10.96 22.04
CA LEU A 90 3.28 11.79 22.17
C LEU A 90 3.00 13.20 22.69
N THR A 91 1.76 13.66 22.57
CA THR A 91 1.33 15.00 22.99
C THR A 91 0.80 14.97 24.41
N ASP A 92 1.29 15.86 25.29
CA ASP A 92 0.60 16.12 26.55
C ASP A 92 -0.71 16.86 26.23
N ASP A 93 -1.82 16.40 26.81
CA ASP A 93 -3.24 16.68 26.48
C ASP A 93 -3.73 18.14 26.48
N ASP A 94 -2.85 19.16 26.48
CA ASP A 94 -3.24 20.56 26.73
C ASP A 94 -2.72 21.61 25.74
N LYS A 95 -2.08 21.22 24.63
CA LYS A 95 -1.65 22.18 23.60
C LYS A 95 -1.94 21.70 22.19
N PRO A 96 -2.72 22.45 21.37
CA PRO A 96 -2.80 22.19 19.94
C PRO A 96 -1.40 22.38 19.35
N ALA A 97 -0.67 21.28 19.13
CA ALA A 97 0.58 21.34 18.42
C ALA A 97 0.25 21.72 16.97
N ILE A 98 0.51 22.98 16.59
CA ILE A 98 0.41 23.42 15.19
C ILE A 98 1.54 22.72 14.42
N LEU A 99 1.28 21.50 13.99
CA LEU A 99 2.21 20.68 13.23
C LEU A 99 2.14 21.14 11.77
N ARG A 100 3.23 21.75 11.31
CA ARG A 100 3.43 22.09 9.90
C ARG A 100 3.87 20.85 9.12
N GLY A 101 3.55 20.79 7.82
CA GLY A 101 3.79 19.63 6.94
C GLY A 101 5.16 18.93 7.09
N PRO A 102 6.30 19.64 7.15
CA PRO A 102 7.61 19.00 7.35
C PRO A 102 7.75 18.23 8.67
N MET A 103 7.10 18.69 9.74
CA MET A 103 7.10 17.98 11.03
C MET A 103 6.25 16.71 10.97
N VAL A 104 5.10 16.76 10.29
CA VAL A 104 4.24 15.60 10.04
C VAL A 104 5.03 14.48 9.36
N ALA A 105 5.75 14.80 8.28
CA ALA A 105 6.61 13.83 7.59
C ALA A 105 7.69 13.22 8.53
N LYS A 106 8.30 14.05 9.39
CA LYS A 106 9.30 13.59 10.37
C LYS A 106 8.70 12.63 11.40
N TYR A 107 7.53 12.93 11.96
CA TYR A 107 6.84 12.04 12.89
C TYR A 107 6.48 10.70 12.24
N LEU A 108 6.01 10.73 11.00
CA LEU A 108 5.66 9.51 10.28
C LEU A 108 6.90 8.66 9.96
N GLN A 109 8.02 9.28 9.58
CA GLN A 109 9.32 8.61 9.47
C GLN A 109 9.77 7.98 10.79
N MET A 110 9.58 8.68 11.91
CA MET A 110 9.86 8.15 13.22
C MET A 110 8.95 6.96 13.58
N PHE A 111 7.64 7.05 13.32
CA PHE A 111 6.69 5.98 13.59
C PHE A 111 6.99 4.68 12.83
N VAL A 112 7.47 4.80 11.59
CA VAL A 112 7.84 3.62 10.80
C VAL A 112 9.23 3.09 11.16
N LYS A 113 10.22 3.97 11.40
CA LYS A 113 11.64 3.57 11.52
C LYS A 113 12.18 3.46 12.95
N GLN A 114 11.59 4.15 13.92
CA GLN A 114 12.12 4.29 15.29
C GLN A 114 11.22 3.66 16.35
N VAL A 115 10.16 2.95 15.94
CA VAL A 115 9.32 2.16 16.83
C VAL A 115 9.79 0.71 16.83
N ASP A 116 9.83 0.09 18.00
CA ASP A 116 10.17 -1.32 18.18
C ASP A 116 8.99 -2.23 17.80
N TRP A 117 8.76 -2.31 16.49
CA TRP A 117 7.75 -3.17 15.90
C TRP A 117 8.03 -4.67 16.12
N GLY A 118 9.27 -5.05 16.39
CA GLY A 118 9.71 -6.44 16.32
C GLY A 118 9.43 -7.04 14.94
N LYS A 119 9.03 -8.31 14.91
CA LYS A 119 8.60 -8.98 13.66
C LYS A 119 7.12 -8.67 13.41
N LEU A 120 6.81 -8.16 12.21
CA LEU A 120 5.44 -7.93 11.73
C LEU A 120 5.23 -8.63 10.39
N ASP A 121 4.01 -9.13 10.17
CA ASP A 121 3.54 -9.59 8.86
C ASP A 121 2.89 -8.42 8.09
N VAL A 122 2.18 -7.54 8.79
CA VAL A 122 1.44 -6.40 8.22
C VAL A 122 1.61 -5.16 9.09
N LEU A 123 1.80 -4.01 8.45
CA LEU A 123 1.77 -2.68 9.05
C LEU A 123 0.70 -1.85 8.34
N LEU A 124 -0.40 -1.55 9.04
CA LEU A 124 -1.47 -0.70 8.52
C LEU A 124 -1.16 0.77 8.80
N LEU A 125 -1.38 1.64 7.80
CA LEU A 125 -1.21 3.08 7.93
C LEU A 125 -2.57 3.76 7.81
N ASP A 126 -3.12 4.26 8.92
CA ASP A 126 -4.39 4.99 8.95
C ASP A 126 -4.16 6.43 8.49
N LEU A 127 -4.29 6.70 7.19
CA LEU A 127 -3.93 7.99 6.61
C LEU A 127 -4.90 9.10 7.05
N PRO A 128 -4.50 10.39 7.12
CA PRO A 128 -5.45 11.48 7.35
C PRO A 128 -6.48 11.56 6.22
N PRO A 129 -7.70 12.10 6.42
CA PRO A 129 -8.72 12.15 5.37
C PRO A 129 -8.35 13.09 4.21
N GLY A 130 -8.93 12.84 3.03
CA GLY A 130 -8.84 13.71 1.86
C GLY A 130 -7.76 13.28 0.88
N THR A 131 -7.27 14.22 0.06
CA THR A 131 -6.27 13.95 -1.00
C THR A 131 -5.16 14.99 -0.99
N GLY A 132 -4.81 15.47 0.22
CA GLY A 132 -3.85 16.55 0.42
C GLY A 132 -2.39 16.05 0.44
N ASP A 133 -1.46 17.00 0.49
CA ASP A 133 -0.01 16.76 0.38
C ASP A 133 0.56 15.79 1.42
N ILE A 134 -0.09 15.62 2.57
CA ILE A 134 0.37 14.69 3.63
C ILE A 134 0.28 13.24 3.16
N GLN A 135 -0.82 12.85 2.51
CA GLN A 135 -0.98 11.48 2.02
C GLN A 135 0.02 11.18 0.88
N LEU A 136 0.29 12.17 0.02
CA LEU A 136 1.30 12.07 -1.03
C LEU A 136 2.71 11.91 -0.44
N THR A 137 3.05 12.75 0.54
CA THR A 137 4.34 12.71 1.24
C THR A 137 4.57 11.35 1.91
N LEU A 138 3.52 10.78 2.52
CA LEU A 138 3.56 9.44 3.11
C LEU A 138 3.84 8.34 2.09
N ALA A 139 3.09 8.35 1.00
CA ALA A 139 3.23 7.34 -0.03
C ALA A 139 4.56 7.43 -0.79
N GLN A 140 5.18 8.62 -0.85
CA GLN A 140 6.53 8.81 -1.37
C GLN A 140 7.62 8.40 -0.38
N ALA A 141 7.39 8.59 0.92
CA ALA A 141 8.38 8.30 1.96
C ALA A 141 8.56 6.80 2.23
N PHE A 142 7.55 5.98 1.92
CA PHE A 142 7.56 4.56 2.23
C PHE A 142 7.12 3.69 1.05
N PRO A 143 7.74 2.51 0.85
CA PRO A 143 7.33 1.58 -0.19
C PRO A 143 6.05 0.85 0.22
N LEU A 144 4.90 1.48 -0.01
CA LEU A 144 3.59 0.89 0.29
C LEU A 144 3.35 -0.35 -0.59
N SER A 145 2.96 -1.45 0.03
CA SER A 145 2.56 -2.69 -0.65
C SER A 145 1.21 -2.53 -1.37
N GLY A 146 0.40 -1.57 -0.95
CA GLY A 146 -0.83 -1.18 -1.60
C GLY A 146 -1.71 -0.30 -0.71
N ALA A 147 -2.84 0.14 -1.24
CA ALA A 147 -3.81 0.97 -0.54
C ALA A 147 -5.22 0.36 -0.59
N VAL A 148 -5.94 0.50 0.52
CA VAL A 148 -7.38 0.23 0.63
C VAL A 148 -8.10 1.57 0.71
N VAL A 149 -9.14 1.73 -0.11
CA VAL A 149 -9.96 2.94 -0.11
C VAL A 149 -11.26 2.67 0.63
N VAL A 150 -11.48 3.39 1.72
CA VAL A 150 -12.72 3.37 2.49
C VAL A 150 -13.64 4.48 1.98
N SER A 151 -14.89 4.11 1.71
CA SER A 151 -15.92 5.00 1.18
C SER A 151 -17.28 4.68 1.78
N THR A 152 -18.29 5.50 1.50
CA THR A 152 -19.69 5.26 1.89
C THR A 152 -20.59 5.16 0.65
N PRO A 153 -21.78 4.56 0.74
CA PRO A 153 -22.71 4.49 -0.40
C PRO A 153 -23.20 5.86 -0.91
N GLN A 154 -22.90 6.96 -0.23
CA GLN A 154 -23.22 8.32 -0.67
C GLN A 154 -22.05 8.99 -1.41
N ASP A 155 -20.85 8.42 -1.34
CA ASP A 155 -19.63 8.96 -1.95
C ASP A 155 -19.49 8.64 -3.45
N VAL A 156 -20.57 8.14 -4.06
CA VAL A 156 -20.64 7.57 -5.43
C VAL A 156 -20.44 8.59 -6.55
N SER A 157 -20.12 9.84 -6.23
CA SER A 157 -19.59 10.71 -7.27
C SER A 157 -18.24 10.15 -7.69
N LEU A 158 -18.17 9.64 -8.93
CA LEU A 158 -16.92 9.24 -9.57
C LEU A 158 -15.82 10.28 -9.40
N LYS A 159 -16.16 11.58 -9.29
CA LYS A 159 -15.19 12.64 -9.03
C LYS A 159 -14.51 12.54 -7.66
N ILE A 160 -15.23 12.17 -6.60
CA ILE A 160 -14.69 12.10 -5.23
C ILE A 160 -13.86 10.81 -5.07
N ALA A 161 -14.40 9.68 -5.51
CA ALA A 161 -13.66 8.42 -5.49
C ALA A 161 -12.40 8.47 -6.36
N ARG A 162 -12.51 8.97 -7.61
CA ARG A 162 -11.33 9.15 -8.49
C ARG A 162 -10.30 10.10 -7.88
N ARG A 163 -10.67 11.05 -7.03
CA ARG A 163 -9.68 11.98 -6.44
C ARG A 163 -8.75 11.25 -5.48
N GLY A 164 -9.28 10.42 -4.59
CA GLY A 164 -8.48 9.60 -3.67
C GLY A 164 -7.65 8.55 -4.40
N LEU A 165 -8.23 7.94 -5.45
CA LEU A 165 -7.58 6.92 -6.26
C LEU A 165 -6.48 7.50 -7.16
N ARG A 166 -6.71 8.63 -7.82
CA ARG A 166 -5.71 9.32 -8.66
C ARG A 166 -4.45 9.69 -7.88
N MET A 167 -4.60 10.04 -6.60
CA MET A 167 -3.43 10.35 -5.79
C MET A 167 -2.58 9.09 -5.61
N MET A 168 -3.18 7.94 -5.28
CA MET A 168 -2.45 6.67 -5.19
C MET A 168 -1.86 6.25 -6.54
N GLU A 169 -2.55 6.49 -7.66
CA GLU A 169 -1.99 6.29 -9.01
C GLU A 169 -0.78 7.19 -9.27
N GLN A 170 -0.78 8.45 -8.82
CA GLN A 170 0.33 9.39 -9.00
C GLN A 170 1.62 8.95 -8.30
N VAL A 171 1.49 8.32 -7.14
CA VAL A 171 2.61 7.69 -6.39
C VAL A 171 2.77 6.21 -6.73
N ASN A 172 1.96 5.72 -7.67
CA ASN A 172 1.95 4.36 -8.18
C ASN A 172 1.82 3.30 -7.07
N VAL A 173 0.94 3.54 -6.11
CA VAL A 173 0.58 2.58 -5.07
C VAL A 173 -0.61 1.75 -5.56
N PRO A 174 -0.50 0.41 -5.64
CA PRO A 174 -1.57 -0.46 -6.09
C PRO A 174 -2.78 -0.37 -5.17
N ILE A 175 -3.96 -0.23 -5.77
CA ILE A 175 -5.21 -0.29 -5.02
C ILE A 175 -5.55 -1.76 -4.78
N LEU A 176 -5.44 -2.20 -3.53
CA LEU A 176 -5.79 -3.56 -3.11
C LEU A 176 -7.30 -3.77 -3.12
N GLY A 177 -8.07 -2.70 -2.97
CA GLY A 177 -9.50 -2.71 -3.19
C GLY A 177 -10.26 -1.61 -2.44
N ILE A 178 -11.58 -1.66 -2.58
CA ILE A 178 -12.52 -0.69 -2.01
C ILE A 178 -13.35 -1.34 -0.92
N VAL A 179 -13.49 -0.67 0.21
CA VAL A 179 -14.43 -1.00 1.30
C VAL A 179 -15.56 0.02 1.30
N GLU A 180 -16.80 -0.45 1.18
CA GLU A 180 -17.99 0.40 1.34
C GLU A 180 -18.49 0.29 2.78
N ASN A 181 -18.13 1.26 3.61
CA ASN A 181 -18.57 1.35 5.00
C ASN A 181 -19.94 2.03 5.10
N MET A 182 -20.65 1.82 6.21
CA MET A 182 -21.98 2.36 6.46
C MET A 182 -23.02 1.94 5.40
N SER A 183 -22.89 0.73 4.86
CA SER A 183 -23.74 0.19 3.79
C SER A 183 -24.86 -0.67 4.36
N GLY A 184 -26.02 -0.04 4.57
CA GLY A 184 -27.14 -0.64 5.30
C GLY A 184 -27.06 -0.41 6.81
N PHE A 185 -27.99 -1.00 7.55
CA PHE A 185 -28.17 -0.85 8.99
C PHE A 185 -28.52 -2.20 9.62
N THR A 186 -27.69 -2.64 10.56
CA THR A 186 -27.90 -3.84 11.36
C THR A 186 -28.97 -3.57 12.42
N CYS A 187 -30.09 -4.27 12.34
CA CYS A 187 -31.13 -4.21 13.36
C CYS A 187 -30.61 -4.80 14.69
N PRO A 188 -30.60 -4.05 15.80
CA PRO A 188 -30.03 -4.52 17.07
C PRO A 188 -30.85 -5.64 17.72
N SER A 189 -32.13 -5.80 17.36
CA SER A 189 -33.00 -6.82 17.96
C SER A 189 -32.98 -8.17 17.22
N CYS A 190 -32.76 -8.17 15.91
CA CYS A 190 -32.86 -9.39 15.10
C CYS A 190 -31.65 -9.63 14.16
N GLY A 191 -30.66 -8.73 14.13
CA GLY A 191 -29.47 -8.86 13.29
C GLY A 191 -29.72 -8.69 11.79
N THR A 192 -30.95 -8.44 11.36
CA THR A 192 -31.28 -8.22 9.94
C THR A 192 -30.64 -6.92 9.46
N VAL A 193 -29.97 -6.96 8.31
CA VAL A 193 -29.40 -5.77 7.67
C VAL A 193 -30.44 -5.16 6.73
N SER A 194 -30.92 -3.97 7.08
CA SER A 194 -31.88 -3.19 6.31
C SER A 194 -31.17 -2.08 5.54
N HIS A 195 -31.66 -1.76 4.35
CA HIS A 195 -31.05 -0.75 3.51
C HIS A 195 -31.78 0.58 3.65
N ILE A 196 -31.18 1.49 4.40
CA ILE A 196 -31.74 2.81 4.68
C ILE A 196 -31.28 3.90 3.68
N PHE A 197 -30.24 3.59 2.89
CA PHE A 197 -29.69 4.47 1.85
C PHE A 197 -29.50 3.71 0.53
N HIS A 198 -29.18 4.45 -0.53
CA HIS A 198 -28.71 3.88 -1.80
C HIS A 198 -27.49 2.98 -1.57
N GLN A 199 -27.28 1.99 -2.43
CA GLN A 199 -26.24 0.96 -2.28
C GLN A 199 -25.42 0.75 -3.54
N GLY A 200 -24.28 0.08 -3.37
CA GLY A 200 -23.50 -0.47 -4.48
C GLY A 200 -22.63 0.58 -5.16
N GLY A 201 -22.45 1.74 -4.55
CA GLY A 201 -21.63 2.80 -5.10
C GLY A 201 -20.15 2.42 -5.13
N GLY A 202 -19.64 1.89 -4.02
CA GLY A 202 -18.27 1.40 -3.92
C GLY A 202 -18.02 0.20 -4.82
N GLU A 203 -19.00 -0.68 -4.99
CA GLU A 203 -18.93 -1.85 -5.87
C GLU A 203 -18.89 -1.46 -7.35
N ALA A 204 -19.77 -0.54 -7.77
CA ALA A 204 -19.77 0.01 -9.12
C ALA A 204 -18.44 0.74 -9.44
N ILE A 205 -17.90 1.51 -8.49
CA ILE A 205 -16.61 2.18 -8.64
C ILE A 205 -15.48 1.16 -8.75
N ALA A 206 -15.49 0.10 -7.94
CA ALA A 206 -14.48 -0.95 -8.00
C ALA A 206 -14.46 -1.61 -9.39
N GLN A 207 -15.64 -1.92 -9.92
CA GLN A 207 -15.81 -2.49 -11.26
C GLN A 207 -15.33 -1.54 -12.36
N GLU A 208 -15.70 -0.25 -12.31
CA GLU A 208 -15.28 0.73 -13.32
C GLU A 208 -13.76 0.92 -13.36
N LEU A 209 -13.10 0.82 -12.20
CA LEU A 209 -11.65 1.00 -12.07
C LEU A 209 -10.86 -0.29 -12.22
N GLY A 210 -11.52 -1.44 -12.34
CA GLY A 210 -10.86 -2.75 -12.41
C GLY A 210 -10.10 -3.11 -11.13
N VAL A 211 -10.57 -2.65 -9.97
CA VAL A 211 -9.98 -2.96 -8.64
C VAL A 211 -10.90 -3.87 -7.85
N ALA A 212 -10.37 -4.58 -6.86
CA ALA A 212 -11.19 -5.48 -6.04
C ALA A 212 -12.21 -4.72 -5.19
N PHE A 213 -13.42 -5.28 -5.08
CA PHE A 213 -14.38 -4.88 -4.06
C PHE A 213 -14.22 -5.79 -2.84
N LEU A 214 -13.75 -5.23 -1.72
CA LEU A 214 -13.39 -6.02 -0.53
C LEU A 214 -14.59 -6.36 0.35
N GLY A 215 -15.66 -5.56 0.27
CA GLY A 215 -16.91 -5.83 0.97
C GLY A 215 -17.66 -4.58 1.42
N LYS A 216 -18.85 -4.85 1.99
CA LYS A 216 -19.77 -3.87 2.58
C LYS A 216 -19.79 -4.06 4.08
N VAL A 217 -19.65 -2.97 4.83
CA VAL A 217 -19.80 -2.98 6.29
C VAL A 217 -21.07 -2.20 6.64
N PRO A 218 -22.11 -2.85 7.21
CA PRO A 218 -23.34 -2.15 7.60
C PRO A 218 -23.09 -1.24 8.80
N LEU A 219 -23.93 -0.21 8.94
CA LEU A 219 -24.02 0.54 10.19
C LEU A 219 -24.48 -0.40 11.30
N ASP A 220 -23.71 -0.45 12.37
CA ASP A 220 -24.02 -1.25 13.54
C ASP A 220 -23.93 -0.32 14.75
N PRO A 221 -25.03 -0.09 15.50
CA PRO A 221 -25.01 0.79 16.66
C PRO A 221 -23.91 0.46 17.67
N THR A 222 -23.59 -0.84 17.81
CA THR A 222 -22.56 -1.30 18.73
C THR A 222 -21.18 -0.78 18.36
N VAL A 223 -20.92 -0.41 17.09
CA VAL A 223 -19.65 0.20 16.67
C VAL A 223 -19.37 1.51 17.40
N VAL A 224 -20.42 2.30 17.68
CA VAL A 224 -20.26 3.58 18.38
C VAL A 224 -19.87 3.32 19.83
N ASP A 225 -20.62 2.45 20.52
CA ASP A 225 -20.33 2.06 21.91
C ASP A 225 -18.93 1.43 22.05
N CYS A 226 -18.51 0.65 21.07
CA CYS A 226 -17.17 0.06 20.99
C CYS A 226 -16.06 1.11 20.90
N GLY A 227 -16.29 2.18 20.13
CA GLY A 227 -15.34 3.28 19.97
C GLY A 227 -15.08 4.01 21.29
N ASP A 228 -16.14 4.26 22.07
CA ASP A 228 -16.06 4.97 23.34
C ASP A 228 -15.48 4.10 24.48
N THR A 229 -15.74 2.79 24.44
CA THR A 229 -15.27 1.84 25.47
C THR A 229 -13.88 1.28 25.20
N GLY A 230 -13.31 1.54 24.01
CA GLY A 230 -12.02 0.98 23.61
C GLY A 230 -12.03 -0.53 23.39
N LEU A 231 -13.21 -1.11 23.14
CA LEU A 231 -13.40 -2.52 22.84
C LEU A 231 -13.85 -2.65 21.38
N PRO A 232 -12.99 -3.05 20.43
CA PRO A 232 -13.34 -3.16 19.01
C PRO A 232 -14.53 -4.08 18.75
N LEU A 233 -15.37 -3.75 17.77
CA LEU A 233 -16.59 -4.50 17.45
C LEU A 233 -16.32 -5.99 17.23
N VAL A 234 -15.24 -6.34 16.52
CA VAL A 234 -14.87 -7.74 16.26
C VAL A 234 -14.62 -8.56 17.55
N LYS A 235 -14.40 -7.87 18.69
CA LYS A 235 -14.31 -8.45 20.04
C LYS A 235 -15.63 -8.33 20.81
N ALA A 236 -16.27 -7.16 20.78
CA ALA A 236 -17.48 -6.89 21.55
C ALA A 236 -18.70 -7.69 21.07
N ALA A 237 -18.86 -7.81 19.75
CA ALA A 237 -20.00 -8.44 19.10
C ALA A 237 -19.52 -9.30 17.93
N PRO A 238 -18.82 -10.43 18.18
CA PRO A 238 -18.15 -11.21 17.15
C PRO A 238 -19.10 -11.81 16.11
N ASP A 239 -20.36 -12.05 16.50
CA ASP A 239 -21.40 -12.62 15.64
C ASP A 239 -22.22 -11.55 14.90
N SER A 240 -21.91 -10.26 15.08
CA SER A 240 -22.63 -9.18 14.39
C SER A 240 -22.31 -9.19 12.89
N PRO A 241 -23.25 -8.81 12.01
CA PRO A 241 -23.00 -8.70 10.57
C PRO A 241 -21.80 -7.83 10.23
N ALA A 242 -21.58 -6.72 10.95
CA ALA A 242 -20.44 -5.84 10.74
C ALA A 242 -19.12 -6.48 11.20
N ALA A 243 -19.10 -7.21 12.31
CA ALA A 243 -17.93 -7.98 12.72
C ALA A 243 -17.56 -9.06 11.70
N GLY A 244 -18.56 -9.77 11.17
CA GLY A 244 -18.39 -10.72 10.08
C GLY A 244 -17.79 -10.07 8.83
N ALA A 245 -18.29 -8.89 8.44
CA ALA A 245 -17.75 -8.13 7.31
C ALA A 245 -16.28 -7.72 7.51
N PHE A 246 -15.91 -7.23 8.70
CA PHE A 246 -14.51 -6.90 9.00
C PHE A 246 -13.58 -8.11 8.91
N ARG A 247 -14.00 -9.29 9.42
CA ARG A 247 -13.24 -10.55 9.30
C ARG A 247 -13.08 -10.99 7.85
N GLN A 248 -14.13 -10.84 7.03
CA GLN A 248 -14.08 -11.14 5.60
C GLN A 248 -13.11 -10.22 4.87
N ILE A 249 -13.18 -8.91 5.12
CA ILE A 249 -12.26 -7.92 4.53
C ILE A 249 -10.81 -8.21 4.96
N ALA A 250 -10.57 -8.50 6.24
CA ALA A 250 -9.27 -8.89 6.75
C ALA A 250 -8.73 -10.13 6.03
N THR A 251 -9.57 -11.16 5.87
CA THR A 251 -9.24 -12.39 5.14
C THR A 251 -8.93 -12.09 3.67
N ALA A 252 -9.71 -11.24 3.01
CA ALA A 252 -9.48 -10.82 1.63
C ALA A 252 -8.14 -10.10 1.49
N LEU A 253 -7.74 -9.25 2.44
CA LEU A 253 -6.45 -8.55 2.42
C LEU A 253 -5.25 -9.48 2.68
N VAL A 254 -5.43 -10.49 3.53
CA VAL A 254 -4.46 -11.57 3.75
C VAL A 254 -4.33 -12.42 2.47
N GLY A 255 -5.46 -12.85 1.89
CA GLY A 255 -5.55 -13.70 0.69
C GLY A 255 -5.18 -13.01 -0.62
N ALA A 256 -5.39 -11.69 -0.74
CA ALA A 256 -4.91 -10.88 -1.87
C ALA A 256 -3.37 -10.79 -1.91
N GLY A 257 -2.67 -11.31 -0.89
CA GLY A 257 -1.24 -11.57 -0.91
C GLY A 257 -0.82 -12.88 -1.59
N ALA A 258 -1.78 -13.68 -2.08
CA ALA A 258 -1.56 -14.94 -2.81
C ALA A 258 -1.76 -14.81 -4.32
N THR A 259 -2.41 -13.75 -4.81
CA THR A 259 -2.53 -13.47 -6.25
C THR A 259 -1.31 -12.71 -6.72
N ALA A 260 -0.38 -13.46 -7.32
CA ALA A 260 0.88 -13.05 -7.94
C ALA A 260 1.75 -12.12 -7.07
N ARG A 261 2.54 -12.72 -6.17
CA ARG A 261 3.71 -12.00 -5.62
C ARG A 261 4.64 -11.71 -6.79
N GLY A 262 4.88 -10.43 -7.08
CA GLY A 262 5.99 -10.04 -7.94
C GLY A 262 7.34 -10.33 -7.28
N ILE A 263 8.43 -9.94 -7.94
CA ILE A 263 9.77 -9.95 -7.37
C ILE A 263 9.82 -9.22 -6.02
N ALA A 264 10.72 -9.66 -5.14
CA ALA A 264 10.89 -9.02 -3.84
C ALA A 264 11.41 -7.57 -4.00
N ILE A 265 10.78 -6.65 -3.27
CA ILE A 265 11.13 -5.22 -3.23
C ILE A 265 11.23 -4.75 -1.75
N PRO A 266 12.04 -3.72 -1.44
CA PRO A 266 12.95 -3.06 -2.36
C PRO A 266 14.16 -3.94 -2.70
N PHE A 267 14.75 -3.74 -3.87
CA PHE A 267 16.02 -4.33 -4.26
C PHE A 267 16.91 -3.31 -4.95
N ASN A 268 18.20 -3.59 -4.97
CA ASN A 268 19.19 -2.83 -5.69
C ASN A 268 20.25 -3.78 -6.25
N TRP A 269 20.19 -4.02 -7.56
CA TRP A 269 20.98 -5.01 -8.26
C TRP A 269 22.12 -4.34 -9.04
N GLU A 270 23.36 -4.61 -8.63
CA GLU A 270 24.55 -4.31 -9.44
C GLU A 270 24.76 -5.42 -10.47
N VAL A 271 24.58 -5.10 -11.74
CA VAL A 271 24.36 -6.09 -12.81
C VAL A 271 25.58 -6.98 -13.01
N ALA A 272 26.77 -6.38 -13.06
CA ALA A 272 28.03 -7.09 -13.30
C ALA A 272 28.44 -8.03 -12.16
N GLU A 273 28.14 -7.64 -10.91
CA GLU A 273 28.52 -8.40 -9.72
C GLU A 273 27.45 -9.44 -9.33
N GLY A 274 26.21 -9.27 -9.82
CA GLY A 274 25.07 -10.08 -9.41
C GLY A 274 24.55 -9.76 -8.00
N THR A 275 25.16 -8.80 -7.31
CA THR A 275 24.83 -8.44 -5.92
C THR A 275 23.49 -7.72 -5.86
N GLY A 276 22.61 -8.15 -4.95
CA GLY A 276 21.30 -7.51 -4.73
C GLY A 276 20.21 -7.81 -5.76
N LYS A 277 20.42 -8.79 -6.65
CA LYS A 277 19.38 -9.33 -7.54
C LYS A 277 18.23 -9.95 -6.72
N PRO A 278 16.95 -9.60 -6.99
CA PRO A 278 15.83 -10.18 -6.28
C PRO A 278 15.55 -11.62 -6.75
N ALA A 279 15.01 -12.44 -5.86
CA ALA A 279 14.56 -13.78 -6.22
C ALA A 279 13.34 -13.73 -7.15
N SER A 280 13.24 -14.70 -8.06
CA SER A 280 12.05 -14.87 -8.89
C SER A 280 10.87 -15.36 -8.06
N ALA A 281 9.69 -14.84 -8.37
CA ALA A 281 8.42 -15.34 -7.88
C ALA A 281 7.74 -16.25 -8.92
N SER A 282 6.74 -17.00 -8.47
CA SER A 282 5.92 -17.87 -9.33
C SER A 282 4.99 -17.05 -10.22
N ALA A 283 5.03 -17.30 -11.52
CA ALA A 283 4.03 -16.83 -12.46
C ALA A 283 2.76 -17.70 -12.41
N SER A 284 1.62 -17.14 -12.82
CA SER A 284 0.32 -17.83 -12.93
C SER A 284 -0.39 -17.34 -14.18
N SER A 285 -0.99 -18.21 -15.00
CA SER A 285 -1.69 -17.83 -16.23
C SER A 285 -2.78 -16.75 -16.02
N ASP A 286 -3.36 -16.67 -14.83
CA ASP A 286 -4.40 -15.70 -14.46
C ASP A 286 -3.85 -14.50 -13.64
N GLY A 287 -2.53 -14.29 -13.67
CA GLY A 287 -1.87 -13.21 -12.94
C GLY A 287 -2.06 -11.84 -13.60
N PRO A 288 -1.96 -10.72 -12.84
CA PRO A 288 -2.04 -9.38 -13.43
C PRO A 288 -0.86 -9.12 -14.39
N ALA A 289 -1.13 -8.68 -15.62
CA ALA A 289 -0.13 -8.53 -16.69
C ALA A 289 1.05 -7.58 -16.37
N GLU A 290 0.85 -6.65 -15.43
CA GLU A 290 1.85 -5.64 -15.06
C GLU A 290 2.64 -6.00 -13.78
N VAL A 291 2.49 -7.21 -13.24
CA VAL A 291 3.26 -7.69 -12.08
C VAL A 291 4.51 -8.42 -12.56
N LEU A 292 5.69 -7.86 -12.29
CA LEU A 292 6.97 -8.47 -12.66
C LEU A 292 7.31 -9.61 -11.69
N THR A 293 7.45 -10.84 -12.18
CA THR A 293 7.74 -12.04 -11.37
C THR A 293 9.19 -12.49 -11.45
N ALA A 294 9.93 -12.12 -12.50
CA ALA A 294 11.38 -12.30 -12.54
C ALA A 294 12.03 -11.26 -13.42
N LEU A 295 13.31 -10.98 -13.14
CA LEU A 295 14.18 -10.27 -14.07
C LEU A 295 15.56 -10.94 -14.14
N ASP A 296 16.15 -10.86 -15.32
CA ASP A 296 17.52 -11.26 -15.57
C ASP A 296 18.17 -10.36 -16.61
N HIS A 297 19.46 -10.54 -16.86
CA HIS A 297 20.15 -9.86 -17.95
C HIS A 297 21.07 -10.83 -18.69
N ASP A 298 21.30 -10.56 -19.96
CA ASP A 298 22.32 -11.23 -20.76
C ASP A 298 22.97 -10.27 -21.76
N ALA A 299 23.68 -10.81 -22.75
CA ALA A 299 24.37 -10.04 -23.78
C ALA A 299 23.41 -9.24 -24.70
N ILE A 300 22.15 -9.66 -24.82
CA ILE A 300 21.15 -9.01 -25.67
C ILE A 300 20.42 -7.92 -24.88
N GLY A 301 20.18 -8.13 -23.58
CA GLY A 301 19.57 -7.10 -22.73
C GLY A 301 18.85 -7.61 -21.49
N LEU A 302 17.88 -6.83 -21.05
CA LEU A 302 17.06 -7.08 -19.86
C LEU A 302 15.95 -8.07 -20.18
N LYS A 303 15.92 -9.19 -19.47
CA LYS A 303 14.85 -10.18 -19.51
C LYS A 303 13.87 -9.88 -18.39
N LEU A 304 12.59 -9.81 -18.73
CA LEU A 304 11.49 -9.59 -17.80
C LEU A 304 10.48 -10.72 -17.96
N ARG A 305 10.06 -11.31 -16.85
CA ARG A 305 8.94 -12.24 -16.82
C ARG A 305 7.83 -11.68 -15.96
N TRP A 306 6.62 -11.70 -16.49
CA TRP A 306 5.43 -11.13 -15.87
C TRP A 306 4.57 -12.21 -15.23
N ALA A 307 3.59 -11.79 -14.42
CA ALA A 307 2.75 -12.73 -13.68
C ALA A 307 1.89 -13.56 -14.61
N ASP A 308 1.39 -12.98 -15.71
CA ASP A 308 0.65 -13.67 -16.78
C ASP A 308 1.52 -14.58 -17.67
N SER A 309 2.73 -14.94 -17.20
CA SER A 309 3.72 -15.78 -17.88
C SER A 309 4.33 -15.18 -19.15
N HIS A 310 3.95 -13.96 -19.54
CA HIS A 310 4.59 -13.28 -20.65
C HIS A 310 6.06 -12.98 -20.35
N GLN A 311 6.92 -13.11 -21.35
CA GLN A 311 8.35 -12.80 -21.26
C GLN A 311 8.70 -11.70 -22.26
N GLN A 312 9.56 -10.76 -21.85
CA GLN A 312 10.08 -9.71 -22.73
C GLN A 312 11.59 -9.63 -22.63
N HIS A 313 12.23 -9.42 -23.77
CA HIS A 313 13.65 -9.11 -23.86
C HIS A 313 13.85 -7.71 -24.43
N LEU A 314 14.38 -6.80 -23.61
CA LEU A 314 14.52 -5.39 -23.95
C LEU A 314 16.00 -5.03 -24.07
N ALA A 315 16.40 -4.53 -25.25
CA ALA A 315 17.77 -4.12 -25.49
C ALA A 315 18.13 -2.87 -24.66
N PRO A 316 19.33 -2.79 -24.05
CA PRO A 316 19.72 -1.62 -23.25
C PRO A 316 19.68 -0.31 -24.03
N ARG A 317 19.98 -0.36 -25.33
CA ARG A 317 19.92 0.80 -26.20
C ARG A 317 18.50 1.33 -26.39
N ASP A 318 17.53 0.44 -26.57
CA ASP A 318 16.13 0.82 -26.76
C ASP A 318 15.56 1.36 -25.46
N LEU A 319 15.89 0.74 -24.32
CA LEU A 319 15.57 1.27 -22.99
C LEU A 319 16.15 2.68 -22.83
N ARG A 320 17.43 2.88 -23.15
CA ARG A 320 18.09 4.19 -23.02
C ARG A 320 17.43 5.26 -23.89
N ILE A 321 17.08 4.93 -25.13
CA ILE A 321 16.37 5.84 -26.05
C ILE A 321 14.96 6.13 -25.53
N ALA A 322 14.29 5.16 -24.92
CA ALA A 322 12.95 5.32 -24.36
C ALA A 322 12.93 6.00 -22.98
N CYS A 323 14.07 6.40 -22.42
CA CYS A 323 14.17 6.97 -21.07
C CYS A 323 13.29 8.22 -20.90
N ARG A 324 12.45 8.22 -19.87
CA ARG A 324 11.48 9.30 -19.57
C ARG A 324 11.83 10.12 -18.33
N CYS A 325 13.07 10.05 -17.84
CA CYS A 325 13.51 10.84 -16.69
C CYS A 325 13.59 12.34 -17.03
N ALA A 326 13.63 13.18 -16.00
CA ALA A 326 13.73 14.64 -16.12
C ALA A 326 14.99 15.10 -16.88
N GLN A 327 16.05 14.29 -16.92
CA GLN A 327 17.27 14.60 -17.70
C GLN A 327 17.10 14.31 -19.20
N CYS A 328 16.17 13.44 -19.58
CA CYS A 328 15.98 12.99 -20.97
C CYS A 328 14.74 13.58 -21.64
N ARG A 329 13.79 14.12 -20.87
CA ARG A 329 12.61 14.82 -21.40
C ARG A 329 12.44 16.18 -20.77
N ASN A 330 12.07 17.16 -21.58
CA ASN A 330 11.74 18.48 -21.10
C ASN A 330 10.44 18.42 -20.28
N GLU A 331 10.45 18.95 -19.06
CA GLU A 331 9.30 18.88 -18.13
C GLU A 331 8.08 19.68 -18.61
N VAL A 332 8.29 20.73 -19.41
CA VAL A 332 7.22 21.63 -19.86
C VAL A 332 6.62 21.16 -21.18
N THR A 333 7.45 20.76 -22.14
CA THR A 333 7.00 20.38 -23.48
C THR A 333 6.82 18.88 -23.65
N GLY A 334 7.36 18.06 -22.75
CA GLY A 334 7.44 16.61 -22.89
C GLY A 334 8.33 16.16 -24.05
N ALA A 335 9.03 17.07 -24.75
CA ALA A 335 9.88 16.73 -25.86
C ALA A 335 11.09 15.92 -25.39
N GLN A 336 11.47 14.91 -26.17
CA GLN A 336 12.68 14.14 -25.91
C GLN A 336 13.91 15.00 -26.19
N MET A 337 14.76 15.15 -25.18
CA MET A 337 16.00 15.94 -25.25
C MET A 337 17.20 15.08 -25.65
N LEU A 338 17.12 13.78 -25.40
CA LEU A 338 18.13 12.82 -25.81
C LEU A 338 18.10 12.61 -27.32
N ASP A 339 19.22 12.87 -28.00
CA ASP A 339 19.41 12.48 -29.40
C ASP A 339 19.62 10.95 -29.50
N PRO A 340 18.73 10.19 -30.16
CA PRO A 340 18.89 8.74 -30.31
C PRO A 340 20.17 8.33 -31.05
N ALA A 341 20.72 9.18 -31.92
CA ALA A 341 21.97 8.90 -32.62
C ALA A 341 23.20 8.96 -31.69
N SER A 342 23.12 9.74 -30.61
CA SER A 342 24.18 9.88 -29.61
C SER A 342 24.32 8.67 -28.67
N VAL A 343 23.31 7.79 -28.63
CA VAL A 343 23.31 6.62 -27.75
C VAL A 343 24.22 5.51 -28.30
N PRO A 344 25.29 5.10 -27.58
CA PRO A 344 26.23 4.09 -28.02
C PRO A 344 25.55 2.76 -28.38
N ARG A 345 26.07 2.06 -29.38
CA ARG A 345 25.53 0.76 -29.82
C ARG A 345 25.81 -0.37 -28.83
N ASP A 346 26.87 -0.24 -28.06
CA ASP A 346 27.37 -1.20 -27.07
C ASP A 346 26.98 -0.83 -25.64
N ILE A 347 26.02 0.09 -25.46
CA ILE A 347 25.54 0.52 -24.15
C ILE A 347 25.00 -0.67 -23.35
N ARG A 348 25.32 -0.70 -22.05
CA ARG A 348 24.97 -1.80 -21.13
C ARG A 348 24.26 -1.28 -19.90
N LEU A 349 23.47 -2.14 -19.28
CA LEU A 349 22.92 -1.89 -17.96
C LEU A 349 24.01 -2.14 -16.91
N THR A 350 24.21 -1.19 -16.02
CA THR A 350 25.18 -1.29 -14.92
C THR A 350 24.49 -1.58 -13.60
N ARG A 351 23.29 -1.02 -13.41
CA ARG A 351 22.51 -1.15 -12.17
C ARG A 351 21.01 -1.15 -12.44
N ILE A 352 20.28 -1.94 -11.68
CA ILE A 352 18.81 -2.05 -11.74
C ILE A 352 18.26 -2.01 -10.32
N TRP A 353 17.32 -1.14 -10.00
CA TRP A 353 16.73 -1.08 -8.66
C TRP A 353 15.21 -0.95 -8.71
N SER A 354 14.55 -1.33 -7.63
CA SER A 354 13.12 -1.08 -7.47
C SER A 354 12.86 0.39 -7.18
N VAL A 355 11.95 1.00 -7.93
CA VAL A 355 11.37 2.30 -7.60
C VAL A 355 9.93 2.04 -7.15
N GLY A 356 9.72 2.01 -5.83
CA GLY A 356 8.46 1.54 -5.26
C GLY A 356 8.15 0.11 -5.71
N ASN A 357 6.88 -0.17 -6.02
CA ASN A 357 6.42 -1.45 -6.55
C ASN A 357 5.90 -1.37 -7.99
N TYR A 358 6.25 -0.31 -8.71
CA TYR A 358 5.61 0.04 -9.97
C TYR A 358 6.60 0.30 -11.11
N ALA A 359 7.89 0.42 -10.79
CA ALA A 359 8.91 0.79 -11.76
C ALA A 359 10.26 0.16 -11.44
N LEU A 360 11.05 0.03 -12.49
CA LEU A 360 12.49 -0.19 -12.39
C LEU A 360 13.22 1.13 -12.60
N GLY A 361 14.20 1.37 -11.74
CA GLY A 361 15.26 2.29 -12.04
C GLY A 361 16.39 1.59 -12.77
N LEU A 362 16.95 2.21 -13.81
CA LEU A 362 18.02 1.65 -14.63
C LEU A 362 19.18 2.66 -14.74
N ALA A 363 20.40 2.17 -14.56
CA ALA A 363 21.63 2.87 -14.85
C ALA A 363 22.36 2.22 -16.04
N PHE A 364 23.10 3.03 -16.78
CA PHE A 364 23.71 2.68 -18.04
C PHE A 364 25.22 2.98 -18.06
N SER A 365 25.94 2.28 -18.94
CA SER A 365 27.39 2.44 -19.09
C SER A 365 27.85 3.78 -19.69
N ASP A 366 26.93 4.60 -20.20
CA ASP A 366 27.20 5.98 -20.63
C ASP A 366 27.23 6.98 -19.46
N GLY A 367 27.10 6.49 -18.22
CA GLY A 367 27.07 7.29 -17.00
C GLY A 367 25.67 7.77 -16.60
N HIS A 368 24.62 7.46 -17.37
CA HIS A 368 23.26 7.82 -17.01
C HIS A 368 22.70 6.91 -15.89
N ASP A 369 22.25 7.49 -14.77
CA ASP A 369 21.86 6.74 -13.57
C ASP A 369 20.50 7.15 -12.98
N THR A 370 19.71 7.95 -13.71
CA THR A 370 18.40 8.45 -13.24
C THR A 370 17.21 7.88 -14.02
N GLY A 371 17.42 6.86 -14.85
CA GLY A 371 16.38 6.27 -15.67
C GLY A 371 15.29 5.61 -14.83
N ILE A 372 14.02 5.94 -15.07
CA ILE A 372 12.85 5.35 -14.39
C ILE A 372 11.87 4.83 -15.43
N TYR A 373 11.47 3.56 -15.29
CA TYR A 373 10.64 2.84 -16.24
C TYR A 373 9.51 2.15 -15.48
N THR A 374 8.28 2.63 -15.64
CA THR A 374 7.11 1.98 -15.02
C THR A 374 6.88 0.60 -15.64
N PHE A 375 6.37 -0.35 -14.86
CA PHE A 375 6.03 -1.69 -15.33
C PHE A 375 5.07 -1.64 -16.52
N LYS A 376 4.07 -0.76 -16.47
CA LYS A 376 3.19 -0.45 -17.61
C LYS A 376 3.97 0.00 -18.87
N SER A 377 4.96 0.87 -18.71
CA SER A 377 5.77 1.34 -19.85
C SER A 377 6.70 0.27 -20.40
N LEU A 378 7.34 -0.54 -19.53
CA LEU A 378 8.16 -1.68 -19.92
C LEU A 378 7.31 -2.71 -20.66
N ARG A 379 6.12 -2.99 -20.14
CA ARG A 379 5.16 -3.91 -20.74
C ARG A 379 4.70 -3.46 -22.12
N ALA A 380 4.47 -2.16 -22.30
CA ALA A 380 4.09 -1.59 -23.59
C ALA A 380 5.26 -1.46 -24.59
N THR A 381 6.51 -1.62 -24.15
CA THR A 381 7.67 -1.53 -25.03
C THR A 381 7.78 -2.82 -25.85
N GLN A 382 7.84 -2.69 -27.17
CA GLN A 382 8.05 -3.84 -28.06
C GLN A 382 9.46 -4.38 -27.85
N GLY A 383 9.55 -5.61 -27.33
CA GLY A 383 10.79 -6.41 -27.27
C GLY A 383 10.64 -7.64 -28.16
N ALA A 384 11.72 -8.40 -28.34
CA ALA A 384 11.59 -9.73 -28.93
C ALA A 384 10.84 -10.64 -27.95
N GLU A 385 9.81 -11.36 -28.43
CA GLU A 385 9.20 -12.46 -27.68
C GLU A 385 10.23 -13.59 -27.58
N VAL A 386 10.48 -14.05 -26.36
CA VAL A 386 11.38 -15.19 -26.12
C VAL A 386 10.52 -16.44 -26.20
N GLU A 387 10.65 -17.22 -27.28
CA GLU A 387 10.08 -18.57 -27.35
C GLU A 387 10.85 -19.48 -26.37
N ASP A 388 10.13 -20.17 -25.49
CA ASP A 388 10.71 -21.19 -24.61
C ASP A 388 11.26 -22.35 -25.46
N VAL A 389 12.58 -22.56 -25.46
CA VAL A 389 13.27 -23.71 -26.09
C VAL A 389 13.43 -24.85 -25.10
#